data_AF-A0A484HMG9-F1
#
_entry.id   AF-A0A484HMG9-F1
#
_cell.length_a   1.000
_cell.length_b   1.000
_cell.length_c   1.000
_cell.angle_alpha   90.00
_cell.angle_beta   90.00
_cell.angle_gamma   90.00
#
_symmetry.space_group_name_H-M   'P 1'
#
loop_
_entity.id
_entity.type
_entity.pdbx_description
1 polymer ?
#
loop_
_entity_poly.entity_id
_entity_poly.type
_entity_poly.pdbx_seq_one_letter_code
_entity_poly.pdbx_strand_id
1 'polypeptide(L)'
;MYRVKIMEPTKLQMFVAEVQGTAESEYMGLSKQIPLRLRIDLFAEVMALHEILSANQKTPRNKVLNDLLDIAIDQVKKELDQDSYEKLQTLSFHHYKELSSFDSGDLSDDEVSK
;
A
#
# COMPACT_ATOMS: atom_id res chain seq x y z
N MET A 1 -26.28 29.83 -3.73
CA MET A 1 -25.63 28.79 -4.55
C MET A 1 -24.82 27.90 -3.63
N TYR A 2 -25.26 26.67 -3.38
CA TYR A 2 -24.45 25.69 -2.64
C TYR A 2 -23.46 25.05 -3.62
N ARG A 3 -22.16 25.20 -3.35
CA ARG A 3 -21.13 24.42 -4.05
C ARG A 3 -21.18 23.01 -3.49
N VAL A 4 -21.52 22.03 -4.32
CA VAL A 4 -21.32 20.62 -3.99
C VAL A 4 -19.82 20.43 -3.81
N LYS A 5 -19.37 20.16 -2.58
CA LYS A 5 -18.00 19.75 -2.31
C LYS A 5 -17.89 18.33 -2.88
N ILE A 6 -17.29 18.16 -4.06
CA ILE A 6 -16.93 16.84 -4.56
C ILE A 6 -15.91 16.31 -3.55
N MET A 7 -16.31 15.35 -2.72
CA MET A 7 -15.37 14.66 -1.83
C MET A 7 -14.54 13.72 -2.68
N GLU A 8 -13.22 13.84 -2.57
CA GLU A 8 -12.31 12.85 -3.14
C GLU A 8 -12.66 11.45 -2.60
N PRO A 9 -12.66 10.42 -3.46
CA PRO A 9 -12.99 9.07 -3.04
C PRO A 9 -11.97 8.57 -2.01
N THR A 10 -12.46 7.84 -1.02
CA THR A 10 -11.60 7.14 -0.05
C THR A 10 -10.80 6.03 -0.74
N LYS A 11 -9.70 5.59 -0.11
CA LYS A 11 -8.90 4.45 -0.58
C LYS A 11 -9.74 3.18 -0.78
N LEU A 12 -10.68 2.93 0.14
CA LEU A 12 -11.63 1.81 0.02
C LEU A 12 -12.52 1.96 -1.22
N GLN A 13 -13.07 3.15 -1.46
CA GLN A 13 -13.93 3.40 -2.63
C GLN A 13 -13.17 3.23 -3.93
N MET A 14 -11.93 3.72 -4.01
CA MET A 14 -11.06 3.51 -5.17
C MET A 14 -10.77 2.03 -5.41
N PHE A 15 -10.38 1.29 -4.37
CA PHE A 15 -10.10 -0.14 -4.49
C PHE A 15 -11.33 -0.96 -4.90
N VAL A 16 -12.51 -0.66 -4.34
CA VAL A 16 -13.76 -1.31 -4.76
C VAL A 16 -14.07 -1.01 -6.23
N ALA A 17 -13.87 0.23 -6.69
CA ALA A 17 -14.06 0.60 -8.08
C ALA A 17 -13.09 -0.15 -9.01
N GLU A 18 -11.84 -0.39 -8.59
CA GLU A 18 -10.90 -1.23 -9.35
C GLU A 18 -11.35 -2.69 -9.42
N VAL A 19 -11.81 -3.27 -8.30
CA VAL A 19 -12.36 -4.64 -8.26
C VAL A 19 -13.58 -4.77 -9.18
N GLN A 20 -14.39 -3.71 -9.28
CA GLN A 20 -15.55 -3.63 -10.17
C GLN A 20 -15.18 -3.32 -11.63
N GLY A 21 -13.90 -3.03 -11.93
CA GLY A 21 -13.44 -2.69 -13.27
C GLY A 21 -13.87 -1.31 -13.76
N THR A 22 -14.23 -0.40 -12.85
CA THR A 22 -14.69 0.96 -13.18
C THR A 22 -13.63 2.04 -12.95
N ALA A 23 -12.47 1.67 -12.41
CA ALA A 23 -11.33 2.55 -12.16
C ALA A 23 -10.01 1.78 -12.27
N GLU A 24 -8.90 2.50 -12.39
CA GLU A 24 -7.53 1.98 -12.36
C GLU A 24 -6.66 2.89 -11.50
N SER A 25 -5.64 2.34 -10.84
CA SER A 25 -4.63 3.12 -10.11
C SER A 25 -3.23 2.57 -10.32
N GLU A 26 -2.24 3.46 -10.28
CA GLU A 26 -0.84 3.09 -10.40
C GLU A 26 -0.29 2.56 -9.07
N TYR A 27 0.60 1.57 -9.17
CA TYR A 27 1.32 1.03 -8.04
C TYR A 27 2.78 1.49 -8.06
N MET A 28 3.16 2.30 -7.07
CA MET A 28 4.56 2.60 -6.78
C MET A 28 4.98 1.82 -5.52
N GLY A 29 5.64 0.68 -5.72
CA GLY A 29 6.15 -0.15 -4.64
C GLY A 29 7.55 0.27 -4.18
N LEU A 30 7.88 0.00 -2.91
CA LEU A 30 9.27 -0.03 -2.45
C LEU A 30 10.05 -1.10 -3.22
N SER A 31 11.28 -0.79 -3.64
CA SER A 31 12.17 -1.74 -4.32
C SER A 31 12.62 -2.91 -3.44
N LYS A 32 12.42 -2.81 -2.11
CA LYS A 32 12.87 -3.79 -1.11
C LYS A 32 11.78 -4.81 -0.80
N GLN A 33 12.09 -6.09 -0.96
CA GLN A 33 11.18 -7.18 -0.59
C GLN A 33 11.10 -7.35 0.94
N ILE A 34 9.89 -7.30 1.49
CA ILE A 34 9.61 -7.58 2.91
C ILE A 34 8.93 -8.96 3.00
N PRO A 35 9.56 -9.97 3.64
CA PRO A 35 8.92 -11.27 3.86
C PRO A 35 7.69 -11.12 4.77
N LEU A 36 6.52 -11.55 4.28
CA LEU A 36 5.27 -11.53 5.03
C LEU A 36 4.69 -12.94 5.11
N ARG A 37 4.28 -13.36 6.32
CA ARG A 37 3.54 -14.61 6.53
C ARG A 37 2.05 -14.29 6.69
N LEU A 38 1.22 -14.91 5.87
CA LEU A 38 -0.23 -14.79 5.91
C LEU A 38 -0.85 -16.09 6.40
N ARG A 39 -2.02 -15.98 7.06
CA ARG A 39 -2.87 -17.16 7.26
C ARG A 39 -3.42 -17.63 5.92
N ILE A 40 -3.72 -18.92 5.81
CA ILE A 40 -4.12 -19.55 4.55
C ILE A 40 -5.43 -19.00 3.99
N ASP A 41 -6.39 -18.68 4.85
CA ASP A 41 -7.66 -18.05 4.50
C ASP A 41 -7.45 -16.66 3.89
N LEU A 42 -6.65 -15.81 4.54
CA LEU A 42 -6.32 -14.47 4.03
C LEU A 42 -5.55 -14.54 2.72
N PHE A 43 -4.62 -15.47 2.59
CA PHE A 43 -3.89 -15.67 1.34
C PHE A 43 -4.84 -16.03 0.19
N ALA A 44 -5.79 -16.95 0.42
CA ALA A 44 -6.74 -17.35 -0.60
C ALA A 44 -7.61 -16.18 -1.08
N GLU A 45 -8.11 -15.36 -0.16
CA GLU A 45 -8.91 -14.17 -0.50
C GLU A 45 -8.10 -13.11 -1.26
N VAL A 46 -6.85 -12.87 -0.87
CA VAL A 46 -5.94 -11.96 -1.59
C VAL A 46 -5.69 -12.46 -3.02
N MET A 47 -5.48 -13.76 -3.20
CA MET A 47 -5.29 -14.33 -4.53
C MET A 47 -6.56 -14.23 -5.39
N ALA A 48 -7.73 -14.47 -4.81
CA ALA A 48 -9.00 -14.30 -5.52
C ALA A 48 -9.22 -12.84 -5.96
N LEU A 49 -8.95 -11.87 -5.08
CA LEU A 49 -8.98 -10.45 -5.44
C LEU A 49 -7.97 -10.09 -6.53
N HIS A 50 -6.77 -10.66 -6.45
CA HIS A 50 -5.73 -10.48 -7.46
C HIS A 50 -6.16 -11.02 -8.83
N GLU A 51 -6.82 -12.18 -8.89
CA GLU A 51 -7.37 -12.74 -10.13
C GLU A 51 -8.46 -11.85 -10.72
N ILE A 52 -9.40 -11.37 -9.90
CA ILE A 52 -10.47 -10.46 -10.35
C ILE A 52 -9.88 -9.16 -10.91
N LEU A 53 -8.94 -8.54 -10.20
CA LEU A 53 -8.28 -7.31 -10.64
C LEU A 53 -7.46 -7.54 -11.92
N SER A 54 -6.76 -8.67 -11.99
CA SER A 54 -5.93 -9.05 -13.13
C SER A 54 -6.73 -9.31 -14.41
N ALA A 55 -8.03 -9.62 -14.28
CA ALA A 55 -8.93 -9.77 -15.43
C ALA A 55 -9.25 -8.42 -16.09
N ASN A 56 -9.21 -7.32 -15.33
CA ASN A 56 -9.52 -5.98 -15.82
C ASN A 56 -8.26 -5.20 -16.23
N GLN A 57 -7.17 -5.35 -15.48
CA GLN A 57 -5.91 -4.62 -15.69
C GLN A 57 -4.71 -5.46 -15.23
N LYS A 58 -3.50 -5.23 -15.76
CA LYS A 58 -2.31 -5.97 -15.31
C LYS A 58 -1.90 -5.56 -13.89
N THR A 59 -2.43 -6.25 -12.90
CA THR A 59 -2.17 -5.95 -11.48
C THR A 59 -1.14 -6.92 -10.88
N PRO A 60 -0.04 -6.44 -10.27
CA PRO A 60 0.83 -7.28 -9.46
C PRO A 60 0.15 -7.70 -8.15
N ARG A 61 0.36 -8.94 -7.68
CA ARG A 61 -0.15 -9.39 -6.35
C ARG A 61 0.27 -8.45 -5.21
N ASN A 62 1.49 -7.92 -5.27
CA ASN A 62 1.98 -6.99 -4.24
C ASN A 62 1.22 -5.66 -4.24
N LYS A 63 0.66 -5.20 -5.37
CA LYS A 63 -0.23 -4.03 -5.37
C LYS A 63 -1.45 -4.30 -4.49
N VAL A 64 -2.15 -5.40 -4.75
CA VAL A 64 -3.36 -5.79 -4.01
C VAL A 64 -3.08 -5.86 -2.51
N LEU A 65 -1.97 -6.49 -2.11
CA LEU A 65 -1.57 -6.57 -0.70
C LEU A 65 -1.30 -5.19 -0.09
N ASN A 66 -0.60 -4.30 -0.78
CA ASN A 66 -0.33 -2.96 -0.27
C ASN A 66 -1.61 -2.11 -0.19
N ASP A 67 -2.50 -2.18 -1.17
CA ASP A 67 -3.77 -1.45 -1.15
C ASP A 67 -4.64 -1.90 0.02
N LEU A 68 -4.76 -3.21 0.23
CA LEU A 68 -5.52 -3.76 1.36
C LEU A 68 -4.93 -3.34 2.72
N LEU A 69 -3.59 -3.38 2.86
CA LEU A 69 -2.93 -2.93 4.09
C LEU A 69 -3.11 -1.42 4.31
N ASP A 70 -2.99 -0.61 3.27
CA ASP A 70 -3.15 0.84 3.36
C ASP A 70 -4.60 1.22 3.71
N ILE A 71 -5.59 0.52 3.15
CA ILE A 71 -7.01 0.68 3.52
C ILE A 71 -7.22 0.30 4.99
N ALA A 72 -6.70 -0.85 5.43
CA ALA A 72 -6.85 -1.28 6.81
C ALA A 72 -6.20 -0.31 7.80
N ILE A 73 -5.00 0.19 7.49
CA ILE A 73 -4.30 1.19 8.30
C ILE A 73 -5.06 2.52 8.30
N ASP A 74 -5.58 2.97 7.16
CA ASP A 74 -6.39 4.19 7.05
C ASP A 74 -7.68 4.10 7.89
N GLN A 75 -8.35 2.95 7.88
CA GLN A 75 -9.51 2.70 8.73
C GLN A 75 -9.15 2.70 10.21
N VAL A 76 -8.07 2.03 10.61
CA VAL A 76 -7.59 2.07 12.01
C VAL A 76 -7.29 3.50 12.43
N LYS A 77 -6.56 4.27 11.61
CA LYS A 77 -6.19 5.67 11.91
C LYS A 77 -7.39 6.57 12.20
N LYS A 78 -8.52 6.35 11.52
CA LYS A 78 -9.76 7.14 11.68
C LYS A 78 -10.46 6.88 13.01
N GLU A 79 -10.24 5.72 13.60
CA GLU A 79 -10.88 5.31 14.87
C GLU A 79 -10.00 5.56 16.09
N LEU A 80 -8.74 5.99 15.90
CA LEU A 80 -7.83 6.30 17.02
C LEU A 80 -8.15 7.66 17.63
N ASP A 81 -7.97 7.74 18.96
CA ASP A 81 -7.86 9.04 19.63
C ASP A 81 -6.59 9.79 19.20
N GLN A 82 -6.55 11.09 19.48
CA GLN A 82 -5.46 11.97 19.03
C GLN A 82 -4.09 11.52 19.55
N ASP A 83 -3.98 11.12 20.82
CA ASP A 83 -2.70 10.73 21.43
C ASP A 83 -2.19 9.43 20.78
N SER A 84 -3.08 8.45 20.58
CA SER A 84 -2.76 7.20 19.89
C SER A 84 -2.36 7.42 18.42
N TYR A 85 -3.06 8.32 17.72
CA TYR A 85 -2.75 8.68 16.34
C TYR A 85 -1.37 9.34 16.21
N GLU A 86 -1.06 10.32 17.06
CA GLU A 86 0.25 10.99 17.06
C GLU A 86 1.39 10.03 17.39
N LYS A 87 1.16 9.10 18.33
CA LYS A 87 2.11 8.04 18.65
C LYS A 87 2.36 7.11 17.46
N LEU A 88 1.29 6.69 16.76
CA LEU A 88 1.42 5.87 15.54
C LEU A 88 2.23 6.60 14.46
N GLN A 89 1.95 7.89 14.24
CA GLN A 89 2.69 8.71 13.27
C GLN A 89 4.19 8.76 13.60
N THR A 90 4.51 9.06 14.86
CA THR A 90 5.90 9.14 15.36
C THR A 90 6.65 7.82 15.16
N LEU A 91 6.03 6.70 15.51
CA LEU A 91 6.64 5.37 15.37
C LEU A 91 6.78 4.94 13.90
N SER A 92 5.78 5.23 13.07
CA SER A 92 5.83 4.91 11.64
C SER A 92 6.96 5.65 10.92
N PHE A 93 7.21 6.91 11.29
CA PHE A 93 8.31 7.70 10.76
C PHE A 93 9.68 7.13 11.15
N HIS A 94 9.81 6.62 12.37
CA HIS A 94 11.04 5.96 12.82
C HIS A 94 11.37 4.75 11.95
N HIS A 95 10.41 3.84 11.77
CA HIS A 95 10.59 2.65 10.93
C HIS A 95 10.86 2.98 9.46
N TYR A 96 10.24 4.03 8.92
CA TYR A 96 10.54 4.53 7.58
C TYR A 96 12.01 4.96 7.47
N LYS A 97 12.49 5.76 8.43
CA LYS A 97 13.89 6.21 8.45
C LYS A 97 14.87 5.05 8.54
N GLU A 98 14.63 4.09 9.43
CA GLU A 98 15.45 2.88 9.53
C GLU A 98 15.55 2.18 8.19
N LEU A 99 14.44 1.93 7.50
CA LEU A 99 14.45 1.26 6.20
C LEU A 99 15.13 2.07 5.10
N SER A 100 14.97 3.40 5.08
CA SER A 100 15.63 4.28 4.12
C SER A 100 17.15 4.37 4.32
N SER A 101 17.63 4.19 5.57
CA SER A 101 19.07 4.23 5.88
C SER A 101 19.85 3.03 5.32
N PHE A 102 19.16 1.95 4.95
CA PHE A 102 19.76 0.80 4.26
C PHE A 102 19.80 0.96 2.73
N ASP A 103 19.14 1.97 2.17
CA ASP A 103 19.09 2.26 0.72
C ASP A 103 20.06 3.38 0.30
N SER A 104 20.69 4.05 1.28
CA SER A 104 21.78 5.02 1.05
C SER A 104 23.17 4.37 1.10
N GLY A 105 23.25 3.04 0.99
CA GLY A 105 24.50 2.32 0.79
C GLY A 105 25.01 2.59 -0.63
N ASP A 106 26.00 3.47 -0.70
CA ASP A 106 26.79 3.85 -1.86
C ASP A 106 26.98 2.67 -2.84
N LEU A 107 26.42 2.79 -4.05
CA LEU A 107 26.81 1.94 -5.19
C LEU A 107 28.03 2.54 -5.90
N SER A 108 28.94 3.18 -5.17
CA SER A 108 30.30 3.46 -5.63
C SER A 108 31.25 2.41 -5.07
N ASP A 109 31.24 1.24 -5.66
CA ASP A 109 32.44 0.46 -5.99
C ASP A 109 31.99 -0.91 -6.47
N ASP A 110 31.95 -1.04 -7.79
CA ASP A 110 32.60 -2.14 -8.51
C ASP A 110 32.40 -1.88 -10.01
N GLU A 111 33.12 -0.88 -10.53
CA GLU A 111 33.50 -0.93 -11.93
C GLU A 111 34.40 -2.16 -12.12
N VAL A 112 33.80 -3.25 -12.60
CA VAL A 112 34.54 -4.38 -13.16
C VAL A 112 35.29 -3.87 -14.40
N SER A 113 36.51 -3.40 -14.20
CA SER A 113 37.49 -3.21 -15.26
C SER A 113 38.38 -4.44 -15.36
N LYS A 114 38.02 -5.28 -16.34
CA LYS A 114 38.80 -6.25 -17.14
C LYS A 114 39.89 -7.11 -16.47
#